data_AF-A0A7K1EQQ2-F1
#
_entry.id   AF-A0A7K1EQQ2-F1
#
_cell.length_a   1.000
_cell.length_b   1.000
_cell.length_c   1.000
_cell.angle_alpha   90.00
_cell.angle_beta   90.00
_cell.angle_gamma   90.00
#
_symmetry.space_group_name_H-M   'P 1'
#
loop_
_entity.id
_entity.type
_entity.pdbx_description
1 polymer ?
#
loop_
_entity_poly.entity_id
_entity_poly.type
_entity_poly.pdbx_seq_one_letter_code
_entity_poly.pdbx_strand_id
1 'polypeptide(L)'
;GLDSEIWQCPVVLLADVRSVGVQGDGRSYGHPIVLRPVSSEDAMTADWTRVPYELLAKISNRITNEVEGVNRVVLDVTSKPPGTIEWE
;
A
#
# COMPACT_ATOMS: atom_id res chain seq x y z
N GLY A 1 10.48 -0.02 -13.62
CA GLY A 1 10.24 -1.44 -13.93
C GLY A 1 8.79 -1.68 -14.32
N LEU A 2 7.84 -1.18 -13.51
CA LEU A 2 6.40 -1.24 -13.78
C LEU A 2 5.83 0.13 -14.18
N ASP A 3 6.69 1.09 -14.51
CA ASP A 3 6.29 2.50 -14.74
C ASP A 3 5.39 2.65 -15.98
N SER A 4 5.38 1.65 -16.87
CA SER A 4 4.46 1.58 -18.02
C SER A 4 3.13 0.87 -17.72
N GLU A 5 3.04 0.15 -16.60
CA GLU A 5 1.86 -0.64 -16.22
C GLU A 5 1.05 0.03 -15.12
N ILE A 6 1.72 0.76 -14.23
CA ILE A 6 1.11 1.49 -13.14
C ILE A 6 0.91 2.94 -13.58
N TRP A 7 -0.36 3.35 -13.66
CA TRP A 7 -0.73 4.74 -13.92
C TRP A 7 -0.39 5.62 -12.70
N GLN A 8 -0.84 5.21 -11.52
CA GLN A 8 -0.57 5.87 -10.25
C GLN A 8 -0.41 4.82 -9.14
N CYS A 9 0.34 5.16 -8.10
CA CYS A 9 0.44 4.35 -6.88
C CYS A 9 0.41 5.25 -5.64
N PRO A 10 -0.76 5.79 -5.24
CA PRO A 10 -0.87 6.50 -3.99
C PRO A 10 -0.43 5.61 -2.81
N VAL A 11 0.18 6.26 -1.81
CA VAL A 11 0.57 5.63 -0.56
C VAL A 11 -0.12 6.39 0.57
N VAL A 12 -1.04 5.73 1.26
CA VAL A 12 -1.91 6.36 2.26
C VAL A 12 -1.49 5.91 3.65
N LEU A 13 -1.18 6.86 4.53
CA LEU A 13 -0.92 6.59 5.94
C LEU A 13 -2.25 6.63 6.69
N LEU A 14 -2.63 5.53 7.35
CA LEU A 14 -3.79 5.51 8.22
C LEU A 14 -3.39 6.01 9.62
N ALA A 15 -3.23 7.34 9.74
CA ALA A 15 -2.67 7.99 10.92
C ALA A 15 -3.49 7.74 12.20
N ASP A 16 -4.81 7.60 12.10
CA ASP A 16 -5.68 7.33 13.25
C ASP A 16 -5.87 5.83 13.55
N VAL A 17 -5.25 4.95 12.74
CA VAL A 17 -5.31 3.50 12.92
C VAL A 17 -4.00 3.00 13.52
N ARG A 18 -4.10 2.16 14.54
CA ARG A 18 -2.95 1.46 15.13
C ARG A 18 -3.08 -0.03 14.89
N SER A 19 -1.95 -0.67 14.60
CA SER A 19 -1.87 -2.11 14.42
C SER A 19 -0.78 -2.68 15.33
N VAL A 20 -0.97 -3.92 15.79
CA VAL A 20 0.04 -4.62 16.59
C VAL A 20 1.04 -5.31 15.66
N GLY A 21 2.32 -5.17 16.00
CA GLY A 21 3.43 -5.89 15.40
C GLY A 21 4.34 -6.49 16.47
N VAL A 22 5.41 -7.13 16.02
CA VAL A 22 6.47 -7.65 16.89
C VAL A 22 7.78 -7.03 16.42
N GLN A 23 8.52 -6.42 17.34
CA GLN A 23 9.87 -5.91 17.10
C GLN A 23 10.75 -6.35 18.28
N GLY A 24 11.84 -7.06 17.98
CA GLY A 24 12.61 -7.77 19.02
C GLY A 24 11.72 -8.76 19.78
N ASP A 25 11.82 -8.73 21.11
CA ASP A 25 11.04 -9.61 22.01
C ASP A 25 9.71 -8.98 22.48
N GLY A 26 9.36 -7.80 21.98
CA GLY A 26 8.24 -6.99 22.44
C GLY A 26 7.13 -6.79 21.38
N ARG A 27 5.94 -6.41 21.88
CA ARG A 27 4.87 -5.89 21.02
C ARG A 27 5.20 -4.47 20.59
N SER A 28 5.07 -4.18 19.31
CA SER A 28 5.11 -2.82 18.77
C SER A 28 3.72 -2.37 18.35
N TYR A 29 3.48 -1.06 18.43
CA TYR A 29 2.27 -0.42 17.96
C TYR A 29 2.64 0.65 16.95
N GLY A 30 2.27 0.42 15.70
CA GLY A 30 2.56 1.31 14.58
C GLY A 30 1.32 1.54 13.73
N HIS A 31 1.49 2.35 12.70
CA HIS A 31 0.45 2.67 11.75
C HIS A 31 0.54 1.74 10.53
N PRO A 32 -0.61 1.30 9.99
CA PRO A 32 -0.64 0.70 8.67
C PRO A 32 -0.50 1.77 7.58
N ILE A 33 0.18 1.40 6.50
CA ILE A 33 0.13 2.14 5.23
C ILE A 33 -0.56 1.30 4.16
N VAL A 34 -1.24 1.98 3.24
CA VAL A 34 -1.91 1.38 2.08
C VAL A 34 -1.09 1.67 0.84
N LEU A 35 -0.78 0.63 0.06
CA LEU A 35 -0.28 0.74 -1.30
C LEU A 35 -1.46 0.66 -2.26
N ARG A 36 -1.58 1.64 -3.17
CA ARG A 36 -2.69 1.74 -4.11
C ARG A 36 -2.23 1.77 -5.58
N PRO A 37 -1.55 0.74 -6.09
CA PRO A 37 -1.18 0.71 -7.49
C PRO A 37 -2.44 0.53 -8.37
N VAL A 38 -2.65 1.44 -9.31
CA VAL A 38 -3.77 1.39 -10.25
C VAL A 38 -3.29 1.49 -11.70
N SER A 39 -3.98 0.78 -12.58
CA SER A 39 -3.90 0.92 -14.03
C SER A 39 -5.19 1.51 -14.55
N SER A 40 -5.09 2.47 -15.46
CA SER A 40 -6.23 3.16 -16.06
C SER A 40 -5.86 3.63 -17.47
N GLU A 41 -6.86 3.67 -18.36
CA GLU A 41 -6.70 4.25 -19.70
C GLU A 41 -7.22 5.70 -19.78
N ASP A 42 -8.17 6.07 -18.92
CA ASP A 42 -8.95 7.31 -19.05
C ASP A 42 -9.28 8.03 -17.72
N ALA A 43 -8.75 7.55 -16.60
CA ALA A 43 -9.02 7.99 -15.23
C ALA A 43 -10.50 7.90 -14.78
N MET A 44 -11.45 7.55 -15.65
CA MET A 44 -12.87 7.34 -15.29
C MET A 44 -13.07 5.95 -14.69
N THR A 45 -12.36 4.95 -15.22
CA THR A 45 -12.28 3.60 -14.67
C THR A 45 -10.84 3.24 -14.33
N ALA A 46 -10.63 2.47 -13.28
CA ALA A 46 -9.31 1.97 -12.94
C ALA A 46 -9.41 0.60 -12.27
N ASP A 47 -8.45 -0.27 -12.55
CA ASP A 47 -8.30 -1.52 -11.82
C ASP A 47 -7.01 -1.48 -11.01
N TRP A 48 -6.96 -2.23 -9.90
CA TRP A 48 -5.74 -2.33 -9.11
C TRP A 48 -4.68 -3.13 -9.88
N THR A 49 -3.44 -2.67 -9.91
CA THR A 49 -2.40 -3.37 -10.67
C THR A 49 -1.92 -4.61 -9.92
N ARG A 50 -1.80 -5.75 -10.62
CA ARG A 50 -1.28 -7.01 -10.05
C ARG A 50 0.24 -6.95 -9.94
N VAL A 51 0.72 -6.24 -8.92
CA VAL A 51 2.15 -6.14 -8.64
C VAL A 51 2.71 -7.53 -8.28
N PRO A 52 3.87 -7.94 -8.84
CA PRO A 52 4.49 -9.22 -8.50
C PRO A 52 4.68 -9.38 -6.99
N TYR A 53 4.33 -10.55 -6.44
CA TYR A 53 4.38 -10.79 -5.00
C TYR A 53 5.79 -10.62 -4.40
N GLU A 54 6.84 -10.98 -5.14
CA GLU A 54 8.23 -10.74 -4.72
C GLU A 54 8.55 -9.25 -4.55
N LEU A 55 8.00 -8.41 -5.44
CA LEU A 55 8.16 -6.96 -5.32
C LEU A 55 7.35 -6.41 -4.14
N LEU A 56 6.12 -6.89 -3.93
CA LEU A 56 5.33 -6.53 -2.75
C LEU A 56 6.01 -6.92 -1.44
N ALA A 57 6.61 -8.12 -1.38
CA ALA A 57 7.39 -8.57 -0.23
C ALA A 57 8.61 -7.66 0.02
N LYS A 58 9.34 -7.31 -1.05
CA LYS A 58 10.47 -6.37 -0.95
C LYS A 58 10.03 -4.99 -0.45
N ILE A 59 8.95 -4.45 -0.99
CA ILE A 59 8.41 -3.15 -0.56
C ILE A 59 7.99 -3.21 0.90
N SER A 60 7.22 -4.25 1.28
CA SER A 60 6.75 -4.44 2.65
C SER A 60 7.91 -4.50 3.64
N ASN A 61 8.92 -5.33 3.35
CA ASN A 61 10.11 -5.46 4.19
C ASN A 61 10.90 -4.16 4.32
N ARG A 62 11.05 -3.40 3.24
CA ARG A 62 11.77 -2.12 3.32
C ARG A 62 11.00 -1.12 4.16
N ILE A 63 9.70 -0.98 3.93
CA ILE A 63 8.89 0.01 4.66
C ILE A 63 8.86 -0.30 6.16
N THR A 64 8.60 -1.54 6.56
CA THR A 64 8.50 -1.88 7.99
C THR A 64 9.83 -1.85 8.73
N ASN A 65 10.96 -1.92 8.01
CA ASN A 65 12.30 -1.83 8.61
C ASN A 65 12.91 -0.43 8.54
N GLU A 66 12.60 0.36 7.51
CA GLU A 66 13.22 1.67 7.25
C GLU A 66 12.36 2.85 7.69
N VAL A 67 11.04 2.68 7.83
CA VAL A 67 10.11 3.77 8.20
C VAL A 67 9.65 3.62 9.64
N GLU A 68 10.14 4.49 10.51
CA GLU A 68 9.77 4.52 11.92
C GLU A 68 8.25 4.73 12.09
N GLY A 69 7.66 4.00 13.04
CA GLY A 69 6.24 4.11 13.35
C GLY A 69 5.30 3.37 12.38
N VAL A 70 5.80 2.81 11.27
CA VAL A 70 5.02 1.96 10.37
C VAL A 70 5.34 0.50 10.65
N ASN A 71 4.31 -0.32 10.89
CA ASN A 71 4.49 -1.74 11.21
C ASN A 71 3.63 -2.68 10.37
N ARG A 72 2.90 -2.14 9.39
CA ARG A 72 2.01 -2.90 8.52
C ARG A 72 1.88 -2.24 7.17
N VAL A 73 1.88 -3.06 6.13
CA VAL A 73 1.65 -2.65 4.76
C VAL A 73 0.46 -3.46 4.25
N VAL A 74 -0.51 -2.78 3.63
CA VAL A 74 -1.67 -3.40 2.99
C VAL A 74 -1.74 -2.99 1.53
N LEU A 75 -2.32 -3.85 0.69
CA LEU A 75 -2.57 -3.57 -0.73
C LEU A 75 -4.07 -3.31 -0.92
N ASP A 76 -4.43 -2.19 -1.52
CA ASP A 76 -5.82 -1.93 -1.88
C ASP A 76 -6.16 -2.56 -3.24
N VAL A 77 -7.04 -3.56 -3.18
CA VAL A 77 -7.48 -4.41 -4.29
C VAL A 77 -8.89 -4.04 -4.78
N THR A 78 -9.36 -2.83 -4.50
CA THR A 78 -10.67 -2.32 -4.92
C THR A 78 -10.57 -1.69 -6.31
N SER A 79 -11.49 -1.94 -7.25
CA SER A 79 -11.51 -1.22 -8.54
C SER A 79 -12.26 0.12 -8.42
N LYS A 80 -12.04 1.03 -9.38
CA LYS A 80 -12.86 2.24 -9.61
C LYS A 80 -13.77 2.00 -10.82
N PRO A 81 -15.11 1.99 -10.66
CA PRO A 81 -15.88 1.94 -9.40
C PRO A 81 -15.80 0.55 -8.68
N PRO A 82 -16.19 0.43 -7.38
CA PRO A 82 -16.86 1.43 -6.54
C PRO A 82 -15.93 2.39 -5.80
N GLY A 83 -14.62 2.12 -5.74
CA GLY A 83 -13.66 3.00 -5.08
C GLY A 83 -13.23 4.18 -5.95
N THR A 84 -12.36 5.01 -5.40
CA THR A 84 -11.61 6.06 -6.11
C THR A 84 -10.13 5.66 -6.24
N ILE A 85 -9.34 6.47 -6.97
CA ILE A 85 -7.88 6.26 -7.05
C ILE A 85 -7.23 6.72 -5.73
N GLU A 86 -7.52 7.96 -5.34
CA GLU A 86 -7.14 8.50 -4.03
C GLU A 86 -8.12 8.04 -2.94
N TRP A 87 -7.67 8.12 -1.68
CA TRP A 87 -8.52 7.83 -0.50
C TRP A 87 -9.14 9.08 0.13
N GLU A 88 -8.86 10.28 -0.40
CA GLU A 88 -9.44 11.58 0.01
C GLU A 88 -9.65 12.51 -1.20
#